data_AF-A0A7S8EL40-F1
#
_entry.id   AF-A0A7S8EL40-F1
#
_cell.length_a   1.000
_cell.length_b   1.000
_cell.length_c   1.000
_cell.angle_alpha   90.00
_cell.angle_beta   90.00
_cell.angle_gamma   90.00
#
_symmetry.space_group_name_H-M   'P 1'
#
loop_
_entity.id
_entity.type
_entity.pdbx_description
1 polymer ?
#
loop_
_entity_poly.entity_id
_entity_poly.type
_entity_poly.pdbx_seq_one_letter_code
_entity_poly.pdbx_strand_id
1 'polypeptide(L)'
;MRTWTSPTEIARLLLMRRVIWPLPREHELWRYRVLGAIIPDLDDVVAAEHENLPTPAKPILPLYMRPALLAGVAIAERAGPEMLRMLRRHMMGDNKVRFTDAAESMIARSSSLRVTPQMQLI
;
A
#
# COMPACT_ATOMS: atom_id res chain seq x y z
N MET A 1 -13.65 -16.67 3.59
CA MET A 1 -12.72 -16.33 2.48
C MET A 1 -11.31 -16.26 3.06
N ARG A 2 -10.36 -17.07 2.57
CA ARG A 2 -8.96 -17.01 3.01
C ARG A 2 -8.28 -15.93 2.19
N THR A 3 -8.04 -14.75 2.78
CA THR A 3 -7.20 -13.73 2.15
C THR A 3 -5.76 -14.24 2.13
N TRP A 4 -5.01 -13.93 1.07
CA TRP A 4 -3.63 -14.41 0.96
C TRP A 4 -2.67 -13.64 1.88
N THR A 5 -3.11 -12.53 2.47
CA THR A 5 -2.32 -11.73 3.42
C THR A 5 -3.23 -10.93 4.36
N SER A 6 -2.64 -10.22 5.32
CA SER A 6 -3.35 -9.37 6.26
C SER A 6 -3.82 -8.06 5.59
N PRO A 7 -5.13 -7.71 5.66
CA PRO A 7 -5.64 -6.44 5.15
C PRO A 7 -4.92 -5.23 5.77
N THR A 8 -4.47 -5.35 7.03
CA THR A 8 -3.75 -4.28 7.73
C THR A 8 -2.34 -4.08 7.17
N GLU A 9 -1.66 -5.15 6.75
CA GLU A 9 -0.34 -5.05 6.12
C GLU A 9 -0.43 -4.42 4.74
N ILE A 10 -1.46 -4.77 3.96
CA ILE A 10 -1.76 -4.09 2.69
C ILE A 10 -2.02 -2.60 2.95
N ALA A 11 -2.88 -2.25 3.90
CA ALA A 11 -3.17 -0.85 4.23
C ALA A 11 -1.90 -0.04 4.53
N ARG A 12 -0.96 -0.61 5.30
CA ARG A 12 0.33 0.03 5.60
C ARG A 12 1.17 0.27 4.34
N LEU A 13 1.22 -0.70 3.43
CA LEU A 13 1.90 -0.53 2.14
C LEU A 13 1.24 0.56 1.29
N LEU A 14 -0.10 0.59 1.23
CA LEU A 14 -0.84 1.59 0.45
C LEU A 14 -0.63 3.01 0.96
N LEU A 15 -0.46 3.16 2.28
CA LEU A 15 -0.16 4.44 2.91
C LEU A 15 1.33 4.80 2.84
N MET A 16 2.19 4.00 2.20
CA MET A 16 3.60 4.34 2.01
C MET A 16 3.77 5.46 0.98
N ARG A 17 4.76 6.34 1.19
CA ARG A 17 5.14 7.38 0.21
C ARG A 17 5.87 6.74 -0.98
N ARG A 18 5.55 7.15 -2.19
CA ARG A 18 6.21 6.69 -3.42
C ARG A 18 7.57 7.33 -3.65
N VAL A 19 7.79 8.57 -3.19
CA VAL A 19 9.02 9.33 -3.45
C VAL A 19 9.75 9.66 -2.15
N ILE A 20 11.07 9.44 -2.12
CA ILE A 20 12.00 10.06 -1.17
C ILE A 20 13.09 10.71 -2.01
N TRP A 21 13.15 12.05 -1.93
CA TRP A 21 14.24 12.96 -2.28
C TRP A 21 14.94 12.82 -3.67
N PRO A 22 15.17 13.93 -4.42
CA PRO A 22 14.78 15.30 -4.11
C PRO A 22 13.27 15.48 -4.20
N LEU A 23 12.77 16.37 -3.35
CA LEU A 23 11.36 16.72 -3.26
C LEU A 23 10.93 17.44 -4.56
N PRO A 24 9.86 17.02 -5.25
CA PRO A 24 9.16 17.93 -6.16
C PRO A 24 8.81 19.23 -5.41
N ARG A 25 8.99 20.39 -6.05
CA ARG A 25 8.87 21.73 -5.43
C ARG A 25 7.61 21.84 -4.56
N GLU A 26 7.83 21.81 -3.24
CA GLU A 26 7.03 22.14 -2.04
C GLU A 26 5.51 21.83 -1.97
N HIS A 27 4.78 21.56 -3.04
CA HIS A 27 3.31 21.45 -3.01
C HIS A 27 2.75 20.04 -3.27
N GLU A 28 3.60 19.04 -3.60
CA GLU A 28 3.11 17.75 -4.13
C GLU A 28 3.52 16.51 -3.31
N LEU A 29 4.22 16.70 -2.19
CA LEU A 29 4.92 15.62 -1.46
C LEU A 29 4.01 14.62 -0.76
N TRP A 30 2.78 15.03 -0.51
CA TRP A 30 1.73 14.25 0.09
C TRP A 30 0.85 13.57 -0.97
N ARG A 31 0.95 13.95 -2.25
CA ARG A 31 0.11 13.43 -3.36
C ARG A 31 0.56 12.10 -3.94
N TYR A 32 1.56 11.43 -3.37
CA TYR A 32 2.09 10.22 -4.01
C TYR A 32 2.17 9.10 -3.00
N ARG A 33 1.03 8.74 -2.40
CA ARG A 33 0.95 7.45 -1.70
C ARG A 33 0.75 6.34 -2.72
N VAL A 34 1.12 5.12 -2.35
CA VAL A 34 0.82 3.95 -3.18
C VAL A 34 -0.68 3.82 -3.42
N LEU A 35 -1.50 4.26 -2.46
CA LEU A 35 -2.96 4.27 -2.56
C LEU A 35 -3.47 5.02 -3.81
N GLY A 36 -2.89 6.17 -4.16
CA GLY A 36 -3.27 6.92 -5.36
C GLY A 36 -2.86 6.27 -6.68
N ALA A 37 -1.94 5.30 -6.63
CA ALA A 37 -1.66 4.45 -7.80
C ALA A 37 -2.73 3.37 -8.03
N ILE A 38 -3.59 3.09 -7.04
CA ILE A 38 -4.70 2.12 -7.14
C ILE A 38 -6.03 2.83 -7.32
N ILE A 39 -6.27 3.91 -6.58
CA ILE A 39 -7.51 4.67 -6.61
C ILE A 39 -7.32 5.83 -7.60
N PRO A 40 -7.98 5.79 -8.78
CA PRO A 40 -7.88 6.86 -9.76
C PRO A 40 -8.29 8.20 -9.14
N ASP A 41 -7.64 9.27 -9.60
CA ASP A 41 -7.92 10.67 -9.23
C ASP A 41 -7.80 10.99 -7.72
N LEU A 42 -7.42 10.02 -6.88
CA LEU A 42 -7.26 10.24 -5.44
C LEU A 42 -6.16 11.26 -5.16
N ASP A 43 -5.05 11.18 -5.88
CA ASP A 43 -3.94 12.10 -5.71
C ASP A 43 -4.36 13.55 -6.04
N ASP A 44 -5.28 13.75 -7.00
CA ASP A 44 -5.83 15.05 -7.42
C ASP A 44 -6.91 15.57 -6.45
N VAL A 45 -7.79 14.69 -5.97
CA VAL A 45 -8.82 15.06 -4.97
C VAL A 45 -8.16 15.47 -3.68
N VAL A 46 -7.20 14.69 -3.20
CA VAL A 46 -6.45 15.09 -2.00
C VAL A 46 -5.75 16.41 -2.33
N ALA A 47 -5.13 16.58 -3.53
CA ALA A 47 -4.44 17.80 -3.96
C ALA A 47 -5.29 19.08 -3.76
N ALA A 48 -6.56 19.01 -4.12
CA ALA A 48 -7.51 20.11 -4.03
C ALA A 48 -7.88 20.48 -2.58
N GLU A 49 -7.89 19.51 -1.67
CA GLU A 49 -8.36 19.68 -0.28
C GLU A 49 -7.29 20.24 0.68
N HIS A 50 -6.04 20.47 0.23
CA HIS A 50 -4.94 21.03 1.04
C HIS A 50 -4.69 20.31 2.39
N GLU A 51 -5.08 19.03 2.52
CA GLU A 51 -4.97 18.30 3.77
C GLU A 51 -3.64 17.55 3.92
N ASN A 52 -3.13 17.55 5.15
CA ASN A 52 -1.93 16.80 5.51
C ASN A 52 -2.25 15.31 5.64
N LEU A 53 -1.84 14.52 4.65
CA LEU A 53 -1.86 13.05 4.75
C LEU A 53 -1.09 12.54 5.98
N PRO A 54 -1.38 11.31 6.46
CA PRO A 54 -0.78 10.78 7.66
C PRO A 54 0.75 10.87 7.65
N THR A 55 1.30 11.65 8.57
CA THR A 55 2.75 11.72 8.81
C THR A 55 3.09 10.88 10.03
N PRO A 56 4.37 10.57 10.29
CA PRO A 56 4.75 9.96 11.56
C PRO A 56 4.23 10.75 12.77
N ALA A 57 4.12 12.09 12.66
CA ALA A 57 3.59 12.97 13.70
C ALA A 57 2.04 13.00 13.77
N LYS A 58 1.34 12.66 12.68
CA LYS A 58 -0.12 12.57 12.61
C LYS A 58 -0.50 11.26 11.90
N PRO A 59 -0.46 10.11 12.59
CA PRO A 59 -0.63 8.81 11.95
C PRO A 59 -2.09 8.47 11.60
N ILE A 60 -3.05 9.27 12.05
CA ILE A 60 -4.48 9.02 11.87
C ILE A 60 -4.90 9.41 10.45
N LEU A 61 -5.46 8.45 9.71
CA LEU A 61 -6.06 8.70 8.40
C LEU A 61 -7.37 9.51 8.54
N PRO A 62 -7.53 10.62 7.81
CA PRO A 62 -8.77 11.39 7.78
C PRO A 62 -9.99 10.53 7.42
N LEU A 63 -11.14 10.85 8.01
CA LEU A 63 -12.36 10.03 7.88
C LEU A 63 -12.81 9.87 6.42
N TYR A 64 -12.77 10.95 5.64
CA TYR A 64 -13.19 10.96 4.23
C TYR A 64 -12.28 10.12 3.32
N MET A 65 -11.05 9.82 3.74
CA MET A 65 -10.11 8.98 2.99
C MET A 65 -10.24 7.48 3.29
N ARG A 66 -10.93 7.12 4.38
CA ARG A 66 -11.09 5.70 4.77
C ARG A 66 -11.78 4.86 3.70
N PRO A 67 -12.83 5.34 3.00
CA PRO A 67 -13.43 4.59 1.89
C PRO A 67 -12.41 4.26 0.78
N ALA A 68 -11.56 5.22 0.41
CA ALA A 68 -10.51 5.00 -0.59
C ALA A 68 -9.50 3.96 -0.12
N LEU A 69 -9.06 4.02 1.15
CA LEU A 69 -8.16 3.01 1.72
C LEU A 69 -8.79 1.61 1.72
N LEU A 70 -10.05 1.50 2.17
CA LEU A 70 -10.77 0.23 2.21
C LEU A 70 -10.95 -0.35 0.79
N ALA A 71 -11.28 0.49 -0.18
CA ALA A 71 -11.35 0.10 -1.59
C ALA A 71 -9.99 -0.39 -2.11
N GLY A 72 -8.91 0.36 -1.82
CA GLY A 72 -7.56 0.00 -2.24
C GLY A 72 -7.10 -1.32 -1.64
N VAL A 73 -7.42 -1.56 -0.36
CA VAL A 73 -7.16 -2.85 0.31
C VAL A 73 -7.93 -3.97 -0.38
N ALA A 74 -9.24 -3.79 -0.60
CA ALA A 74 -10.06 -4.80 -1.26
C ALA A 74 -9.58 -5.14 -2.69
N ILE A 75 -9.16 -4.12 -3.46
CA ILE A 75 -8.59 -4.31 -4.80
C ILE A 75 -7.29 -5.11 -4.73
N ALA A 76 -6.36 -4.73 -3.86
CA ALA A 76 -5.08 -5.43 -3.71
C ALA A 76 -5.26 -6.86 -3.17
N GLU A 77 -6.17 -7.07 -2.22
CA GLU A 77 -6.51 -8.40 -1.73
C GLU A 77 -7.08 -9.29 -2.83
N ARG A 78 -7.98 -8.75 -3.66
CA ARG A 78 -8.60 -9.49 -4.77
C ARG A 78 -7.64 -9.76 -5.91
N ALA A 79 -6.79 -8.79 -6.26
CA ALA A 79 -5.84 -8.88 -7.36
C ALA A 79 -4.62 -9.76 -7.04
N GLY A 80 -4.26 -9.91 -5.76
CA GLY A 80 -3.20 -10.82 -5.35
C GLY A 80 -1.80 -10.19 -5.27
N PRO A 81 -0.78 -11.02 -5.02
CA PRO A 81 0.64 -10.64 -5.00
C PRO A 81 1.10 -9.79 -6.19
N GLU A 82 0.55 -10.06 -7.36
CA GLU A 82 0.86 -9.39 -8.62
C GLU A 82 0.59 -7.89 -8.53
N MET A 83 -0.45 -7.49 -7.81
CA MET A 83 -0.76 -6.08 -7.59
C MET A 83 0.37 -5.38 -6.83
N LEU A 84 0.93 -5.98 -5.78
CA LEU A 84 2.05 -5.38 -5.05
C LEU A 84 3.29 -5.25 -5.95
N ARG A 85 3.56 -6.25 -6.81
CA ARG A 85 4.66 -6.18 -7.78
C ARG A 85 4.44 -5.10 -8.83
N MET A 86 3.19 -4.86 -9.25
CA MET A 86 2.84 -3.76 -10.12
C MET A 86 3.09 -2.41 -9.44
N LEU A 87 2.61 -2.24 -8.20
CA LEU A 87 2.74 -1.02 -7.41
C LEU A 87 4.19 -0.65 -7.11
N ARG A 88 5.08 -1.63 -6.99
CA ARG A 88 6.53 -1.40 -6.90
C ARG A 88 7.06 -0.50 -8.02
N ARG A 89 6.51 -0.59 -9.24
CA ARG A 89 6.93 0.25 -10.39
C ARG A 89 6.58 1.72 -10.20
N HIS A 90 5.65 2.02 -9.31
CA HIS A 90 5.25 3.37 -8.97
C HIS A 90 6.10 3.97 -7.83
N MET A 91 6.99 3.17 -7.22
CA MET A 91 7.89 3.59 -6.15
C MET A 91 9.23 4.11 -6.68
N MET A 92 9.84 5.04 -5.95
CA MET A 92 11.11 5.69 -6.26
C MET A 92 12.04 5.73 -5.05
N GLY A 93 13.35 5.77 -5.29
CA GLY A 93 14.40 5.90 -4.28
C GLY A 93 14.36 4.83 -3.19
N ASP A 94 14.75 5.18 -1.97
CA ASP A 94 14.81 4.26 -0.82
C ASP A 94 13.46 3.63 -0.47
N ASN A 95 12.35 4.35 -0.74
CA ASN A 95 11.02 3.79 -0.51
C ASN A 95 10.68 2.67 -1.49
N LYS A 96 11.28 2.63 -2.69
CA LYS A 96 11.15 1.47 -3.57
C LYS A 96 11.77 0.22 -2.95
N VAL A 97 12.94 0.35 -2.34
CA VAL A 97 13.61 -0.77 -1.67
C VAL A 97 12.78 -1.24 -0.49
N ARG A 98 12.43 -0.33 0.43
CA ARG A 98 11.60 -0.63 1.61
C ARG A 98 10.25 -1.23 1.25
N PHE A 99 9.60 -0.74 0.20
CA PHE A 99 8.33 -1.28 -0.28
C PHE A 99 8.52 -2.70 -0.84
N THR A 100 9.58 -2.90 -1.62
CA THR A 100 9.90 -4.22 -2.21
C THR A 100 10.15 -5.24 -1.11
N ASP A 101 10.96 -4.91 -0.10
CA ASP A 101 11.27 -5.82 1.00
C ASP A 101 10.01 -6.20 1.78
N ALA A 102 9.17 -5.21 2.11
CA ALA A 102 7.92 -5.45 2.81
C ALA A 102 6.92 -6.28 1.97
N ALA A 103 6.78 -5.96 0.68
CA ALA A 103 5.88 -6.66 -0.23
C ALA A 103 6.33 -8.12 -0.44
N GLU A 104 7.60 -8.37 -0.75
CA GLU A 104 8.10 -9.72 -0.98
C GLU A 104 8.08 -10.56 0.31
N SER A 105 8.34 -9.94 1.47
CA SER A 105 8.18 -10.62 2.77
C SER A 105 6.73 -11.05 3.02
N MET A 106 5.75 -10.20 2.70
CA MET A 106 4.32 -10.55 2.77
C MET A 106 3.97 -11.69 1.82
N ILE A 107 4.47 -11.65 0.59
CA ILE A 107 4.23 -12.67 -0.43
C ILE A 107 4.85 -14.01 0.00
N ALA A 108 6.09 -14.02 0.48
CA ALA A 108 6.76 -15.23 0.95
C ALA A 108 6.00 -15.91 2.12
N ARG A 109 5.49 -15.12 3.07
CA ARG A 109 4.63 -15.63 4.16
C ARG A 109 3.33 -16.23 3.62
N SER A 110 2.71 -15.60 2.62
CA SER A 110 1.50 -16.12 1.99
C SER A 110 1.73 -17.47 1.30
N SER A 111 2.87 -17.65 0.65
CA SER A 111 3.23 -18.93 0.03
C SER A 111 3.51 -20.01 1.08
N SER A 112 4.18 -19.68 2.19
CA SER A 112 4.44 -20.64 3.28
C SER A 112 3.14 -21.14 3.93
N LEU A 113 2.16 -20.25 4.12
CA LEU A 113 0.82 -20.61 4.61
C LEU A 113 0.02 -21.49 3.64
N ARG A 114 0.36 -21.48 2.35
CA ARG A 114 -0.21 -22.40 1.35
C ARG A 114 0.53 -23.73 1.28
N VAL A 115 1.81 -23.75 1.64
CA VAL A 115 2.72 -24.90 1.54
C VAL A 115 2.71 -25.77 2.81
N THR A 116 1.97 -25.40 3.86
CA THR A 116 1.72 -26.35 4.96
C THR A 116 0.95 -27.55 4.39
N PRO A 117 1.58 -28.73 4.23
CA PRO A 117 0.84 -29.90 3.82
C PRO A 117 -0.11 -30.17 4.98
N GLN A 118 -1.36 -30.51 4.66
CA GLN A 118 -2.17 -31.27 5.59
C GLN A 118 -1.38 -32.56 5.89
N MET A 119 -0.55 -32.55 6.94
CA MET A 119 -0.01 -33.78 7.49
C MET A 119 -1.22 -34.56 7.98
N GLN A 120 -1.45 -35.67 7.28
CA GLN A 120 -2.52 -36.62 7.48
C GLN A 120 -2.61 -36.95 8.96
N LEU A 121 -3.77 -36.67 9.54
CA LEU A 121 -4.20 -37.31 10.77
C LEU A 121 -4.72 -38.70 10.38
N ILE A 122 -3.97 -39.69 10.88
CA ILE A 122 -4.28 -41.12 11.03
C ILE A 122 -4.11 -41.98 9.77
#